data_AF-A0A2S7WIX5-F1
#
_entry.id   AF-A0A2S7WIX5-F1
#
_cell.length_a   1.000
_cell.length_b   1.000
_cell.length_c   1.000
_cell.angle_alpha   90.00
_cell.angle_beta   90.00
_cell.angle_gamma   90.00
#
_symmetry.space_group_name_H-M   'P 1'
#
loop_
_entity.id
_entity.type
_entity.pdbx_description
1 polymer ?
#
loop_
_entity_poly.entity_id
_entity_poly.type
_entity_poly.pdbx_seq_one_letter_code
_entity_poly.pdbx_strand_id
1 'polypeptide(L)'
;MKSKLLLLVFFLTSFAAFSQEVIDEDNSINGQFDRIYRVSTSYQTYKVVDRDKYEKLKSNVLDSLKNAKKLVSEKENLLRTEQENVEELNLILNKTKLDLDTTLQKENSVSLFGLHLNKTTYNLILWFIIITLSIGLGFFVYKFSKSNVLTNEAQSNLLDIEQEFDDHRKKSIEREQKLRRELQDEINKHRNA
;
A
#
# COMPACT_ATOMS: atom_id res chain seq x y z
N MET A 1 -43.07 -87.89 14.97
CA MET A 1 -42.72 -86.45 15.09
C MET A 1 -41.77 -86.16 16.26
N LYS A 2 -41.94 -86.78 17.43
CA LYS A 2 -41.08 -86.57 18.62
C LYS A 2 -39.57 -86.85 18.38
N SER A 3 -39.23 -87.91 17.63
CA SER A 3 -37.82 -88.24 17.30
C SER A 3 -37.14 -87.22 16.36
N LYS A 4 -37.87 -86.64 15.39
CA LYS A 4 -37.34 -85.58 14.51
C LYS A 4 -37.10 -84.27 15.27
N LEU A 5 -37.92 -84.00 16.28
CA LEU A 5 -37.79 -82.80 17.14
C LEU A 5 -36.56 -82.91 18.05
N LEU A 6 -36.26 -84.11 18.56
CA LEU A 6 -35.07 -84.38 19.38
C LEU A 6 -33.76 -84.25 18.58
N LEU A 7 -33.78 -84.66 17.31
CA LEU A 7 -32.64 -84.54 16.41
C LEU A 7 -32.38 -83.09 15.99
N LEU A 8 -33.44 -82.28 15.81
CA LEU A 8 -33.34 -80.83 15.58
C LEU A 8 -32.74 -80.10 16.78
N VAL A 9 -33.17 -80.45 17.99
CA VAL A 9 -32.63 -79.86 19.23
C VAL A 9 -31.15 -80.20 19.40
N PHE A 10 -30.74 -81.45 19.12
CA PHE A 10 -29.34 -81.86 19.17
C PHE A 10 -28.46 -81.12 18.15
N PHE A 11 -29.00 -80.83 16.97
CA PHE A 11 -28.30 -80.07 15.92
C PHE A 11 -28.16 -78.58 16.29
N LEU A 12 -29.18 -77.99 16.91
CA LEU A 12 -29.16 -76.61 17.42
C LEU A 12 -28.17 -76.44 18.59
N THR A 13 -28.07 -77.42 19.49
CA THR A 13 -27.12 -77.36 20.62
C THR A 13 -25.67 -77.53 20.19
N SER A 14 -25.41 -78.20 19.06
CA SER A 14 -24.05 -78.40 18.55
C SER A 14 -23.43 -77.11 18.00
N PHE A 15 -24.24 -76.17 17.50
CA PHE A 15 -23.77 -74.85 17.04
C PHE A 15 -23.43 -73.89 18.19
N ALA A 16 -24.10 -74.01 19.34
CA ALA A 16 -23.83 -73.16 20.51
C ALA A 16 -22.50 -73.49 21.23
N ALA A 17 -21.92 -74.68 20.97
CA ALA A 17 -20.67 -75.11 21.58
C ALA A 17 -19.40 -74.55 20.91
N PHE A 18 -19.53 -73.80 19.80
CA PHE A 18 -18.40 -73.24 19.02
C PHE A 18 -18.18 -71.74 19.24
N SER A 19 -18.57 -71.18 20.39
CA SER A 19 -18.18 -69.81 20.77
C SER A 19 -16.77 -69.82 21.36
N GLN A 20 -15.73 -69.81 20.52
CA GLN A 20 -14.37 -69.50 20.98
C GLN A 20 -14.27 -67.99 21.24
N GLU A 21 -13.89 -67.63 22.46
CA GLU A 21 -13.52 -66.28 22.82
C GLU A 21 -12.29 -65.89 21.99
N VAL A 22 -12.47 -65.03 21.00
CA VAL A 22 -11.35 -64.46 20.24
C VAL A 22 -10.64 -63.52 21.19
N ILE A 23 -9.55 -63.99 21.79
CA ILE A 23 -8.64 -63.14 22.53
C ILE A 23 -8.03 -62.20 21.50
N ASP A 24 -8.50 -60.95 21.48
CA ASP A 24 -7.95 -59.90 20.64
C ASP A 24 -6.57 -59.56 21.19
N GLU A 25 -5.56 -60.21 20.63
CA GLU A 25 -4.21 -60.06 21.12
C GLU A 25 -3.56 -58.81 20.56
N ASP A 26 -3.02 -58.01 21.48
CA ASP A 26 -2.26 -56.82 21.12
C ASP A 26 -1.02 -57.21 20.29
N ASN A 27 -1.05 -56.82 19.01
CA ASN A 27 0.03 -57.04 18.06
C ASN A 27 1.14 -55.97 18.15
N SER A 28 1.01 -54.98 19.03
CA SER A 28 2.07 -54.02 19.30
C SER A 28 3.34 -54.71 19.80
N ILE A 29 4.49 -54.03 19.73
CA ILE A 29 5.73 -54.58 20.30
C ILE A 29 5.55 -54.90 21.78
N ASN A 30 4.91 -54.02 22.54
CA ASN A 30 4.62 -54.26 23.96
C ASN A 30 3.74 -55.51 24.14
N GLY A 31 2.67 -55.62 23.35
CA GLY A 31 1.80 -56.79 23.35
C GLY A 31 2.55 -58.09 23.01
N GLN A 32 3.50 -58.06 22.07
CA GLN A 32 4.34 -59.21 21.74
C GLN A 32 5.32 -59.58 22.87
N PHE A 33 5.90 -58.59 23.57
CA PHE A 33 6.72 -58.83 24.76
C PHE A 33 5.89 -59.47 25.89
N ASP A 34 4.72 -58.90 26.19
CA ASP A 34 3.81 -59.40 27.23
C ASP A 34 3.28 -60.80 26.91
N ARG A 35 2.98 -61.05 25.62
CA ARG A 35 2.59 -62.37 25.15
C ARG A 35 3.70 -63.38 25.39
N ILE A 36 4.91 -63.11 24.92
CA ILE A 36 6.04 -64.03 25.11
C ILE A 36 6.29 -64.29 26.59
N TYR A 37 6.23 -63.27 27.44
CA TYR A 37 6.34 -63.43 28.89
C TYR A 37 5.25 -64.36 29.46
N ARG A 38 4.00 -64.22 29.01
CA ARG A 38 2.85 -65.01 29.46
C ARG A 38 2.90 -66.48 29.01
N VAL A 39 3.20 -66.75 27.73
CA VAL A 39 3.24 -68.14 27.20
C VAL A 39 4.53 -68.90 27.49
N SER A 40 5.59 -68.24 27.93
CA SER A 40 6.86 -68.91 28.25
C SER A 40 6.77 -69.68 29.56
N THR A 41 7.38 -70.87 29.63
CA THR A 41 7.43 -71.68 30.85
C THR A 41 8.45 -71.10 31.83
N SER A 42 8.22 -71.26 33.14
CA SER A 42 9.18 -70.82 34.17
C SER A 42 10.00 -72.00 34.67
N TYR A 43 11.29 -71.80 34.88
CA TYR A 43 12.19 -72.75 35.56
C TYR A 43 12.94 -72.01 36.66
N GLN A 44 12.67 -72.37 37.92
CA GLN A 44 13.17 -71.64 39.10
C GLN A 44 12.82 -70.14 39.00
N THR A 45 13.83 -69.27 38.96
CA THR A 45 13.70 -67.81 38.81
C THR A 45 13.75 -67.34 37.35
N TYR A 46 14.00 -68.25 36.39
CA TYR A 46 14.18 -67.94 34.98
C TYR A 46 12.92 -68.20 34.17
N LYS A 47 12.77 -67.45 33.07
CA LYS A 47 11.73 -67.68 32.06
C LYS A 47 12.34 -68.37 30.85
N VAL A 48 11.82 -69.54 30.49
CA VAL A 48 12.25 -70.35 29.35
C VAL A 48 11.44 -69.93 28.14
N VAL A 49 12.09 -69.16 27.28
CA VAL A 49 11.50 -68.64 26.05
C VAL A 49 11.89 -69.54 24.88
N ASP A 50 10.92 -69.86 24.03
CA ASP A 50 11.15 -70.58 22.77
C ASP A 50 12.05 -69.75 21.83
N ARG A 51 13.05 -70.40 21.21
CA ARG A 51 14.04 -69.72 20.37
C ARG A 51 13.42 -69.06 19.15
N ASP A 52 12.44 -69.70 18.52
CA ASP A 52 11.79 -69.18 17.31
C ASP A 52 10.93 -67.96 17.65
N LYS A 53 10.23 -68.00 18.80
CA LYS A 53 9.46 -66.85 19.30
C LYS A 53 10.36 -65.66 19.63
N TYR A 54 11.51 -65.92 20.25
CA TYR A 54 12.49 -64.88 20.56
C TYR A 54 13.08 -64.24 19.30
N GLU A 55 13.52 -65.04 18.32
CA GLU A 55 14.06 -64.51 17.06
C GLU A 55 13.00 -63.73 16.29
N LYS A 56 11.73 -64.17 16.30
CA LYS A 56 10.62 -63.44 15.68
C LYS A 56 10.37 -62.09 16.35
N LEU A 57 10.32 -62.04 17.69
CA LEU A 57 10.18 -60.79 18.44
C LEU A 57 11.34 -59.84 18.13
N LYS A 58 12.58 -60.33 18.17
CA LYS A 58 13.77 -59.55 17.84
C LYS A 58 13.70 -58.97 16.43
N SER A 59 13.30 -59.77 15.45
CA SER A 59 13.12 -59.32 14.06
C SER A 59 12.08 -58.19 13.98
N ASN A 60 10.92 -58.35 14.61
CA ASN A 60 9.85 -57.35 14.60
C ASN A 60 10.26 -56.04 15.28
N VAL A 61 11.03 -56.12 16.38
CA VAL A 61 11.57 -54.95 17.09
C VAL A 61 12.57 -54.21 16.21
N LEU A 62 13.50 -54.93 15.58
CA LEU A 62 14.50 -54.33 14.68
C LEU A 62 13.86 -53.69 13.45
N ASP A 63 12.84 -54.31 12.88
CA ASP A 63 12.10 -53.77 11.74
C ASP A 63 11.35 -52.48 12.10
N SER A 64 10.67 -52.48 13.26
CA SER A 64 9.99 -51.28 13.76
C SER A 64 10.97 -50.13 14.07
N LEU A 65 12.13 -50.45 14.65
CA LEU A 65 13.18 -49.45 14.90
C LEU A 65 13.76 -48.90 13.60
N LYS A 66 13.96 -49.75 12.59
CA LYS A 66 14.40 -49.33 11.25
C LYS A 66 13.36 -48.41 10.60
N ASN A 67 12.08 -48.74 10.71
CA ASN A 67 11.00 -47.91 10.19
C ASN A 67 10.93 -46.56 10.92
N ALA A 68 11.03 -46.55 12.25
CA ALA A 68 11.08 -45.32 13.04
C ALA A 68 12.26 -44.43 12.63
N LYS A 69 13.46 -45.01 12.48
CA LYS A 69 14.65 -44.27 12.02
C LYS A 69 14.48 -43.70 10.62
N LYS A 70 13.86 -44.45 9.71
CA LYS A 70 13.55 -43.98 8.35
C LYS A 70 12.59 -42.80 8.40
N LEU A 71 11.53 -42.90 9.19
CA LEU A 71 10.52 -41.84 9.33
C LEU A 71 11.12 -40.57 9.95
N VAL A 72 12.00 -40.70 10.95
CA VAL A 72 12.76 -39.56 11.50
C VAL A 72 13.61 -38.90 10.42
N SER A 73 14.36 -39.67 9.63
CA SER A 73 15.17 -39.13 8.55
C SER A 73 14.35 -38.45 7.45
N GLU A 74 13.18 -39.01 7.10
CA GLU A 74 12.24 -38.37 6.15
C GLU A 74 11.71 -37.05 6.72
N LYS A 75 11.35 -37.00 8.00
CA LYS A 75 10.88 -35.78 8.68
C LYS A 75 11.95 -34.71 8.80
N GLU A 76 13.19 -35.08 9.11
CA GLU A 76 14.33 -34.15 9.13
C GLU A 76 14.62 -33.57 7.75
N ASN A 77 14.53 -34.39 6.69
CA ASN A 77 14.68 -33.91 5.32
C ASN A 77 13.57 -32.93 4.93
N LEU A 78 12.31 -33.25 5.25
CA LEU A 78 11.19 -32.32 5.04
C LEU A 78 11.37 -31.03 5.83
N LEU A 79 11.80 -31.11 7.09
CA LEU A 79 12.02 -29.92 7.92
C LEU A 79 13.10 -29.01 7.31
N ARG A 80 14.19 -29.59 6.81
CA ARG A 80 15.24 -28.84 6.11
C ARG A 80 14.70 -28.15 4.85
N THR A 81 13.91 -28.86 4.04
CA THR A 81 13.29 -28.26 2.83
C THR A 81 12.33 -27.12 3.21
N GLU A 82 11.53 -27.28 4.25
CA GLU A 82 10.66 -26.21 4.74
C GLU A 82 11.45 -25.01 5.27
N GLN A 83 12.59 -25.24 5.95
CA GLN A 83 13.48 -24.16 6.39
C GLN A 83 14.07 -23.39 5.20
N GLU A 84 14.55 -24.09 4.17
CA GLU A 84 15.04 -23.49 2.93
C GLU A 84 13.94 -22.66 2.24
N ASN A 85 12.71 -23.19 2.15
CA ASN A 85 11.57 -22.46 1.59
C ASN A 85 11.23 -21.21 2.41
N VAL A 86 11.28 -21.28 3.74
CA VAL A 86 11.02 -20.15 4.63
C VAL A 86 12.09 -19.07 4.46
N GLU A 87 13.36 -19.45 4.33
CA GLU A 87 14.45 -18.51 4.04
C GLU A 87 14.25 -17.84 2.68
N GLU A 88 13.92 -18.61 1.64
CA GLU A 88 13.63 -18.08 0.31
C GLU A 88 12.43 -17.12 0.32
N LEU A 89 11.32 -17.50 0.97
CA LEU A 89 10.15 -16.64 1.11
C LEU A 89 10.49 -15.34 1.84
N ASN A 90 11.30 -15.39 2.90
CA ASN A 90 11.73 -14.19 3.63
C ASN A 90 12.62 -13.29 2.76
N LEU A 91 13.51 -13.87 1.96
CA LEU A 91 14.33 -13.11 1.00
C LEU A 91 13.45 -12.42 -0.05
N ILE A 92 12.50 -13.15 -0.65
CA ILE A 92 11.56 -12.60 -1.63
C ILE A 92 10.73 -11.49 -0.97
N LEU A 93 10.20 -11.72 0.23
CA LEU A 93 9.38 -10.75 0.96
C LEU A 93 10.15 -9.47 1.26
N ASN A 94 11.41 -9.57 1.71
CA ASN A 94 12.27 -8.41 1.93
C ASN A 94 12.56 -7.68 0.61
N LYS A 95 12.84 -8.40 -0.48
CA LYS A 95 13.05 -7.82 -1.80
C LYS A 95 11.81 -7.08 -2.29
N THR A 96 10.62 -7.67 -2.16
CA THR A 96 9.35 -7.05 -2.54
C THR A 96 9.02 -5.83 -1.69
N LYS A 97 9.30 -5.86 -0.37
CA LYS A 97 9.15 -4.68 0.48
C LYS A 97 10.05 -3.52 0.06
N LEU A 98 11.32 -3.81 -0.23
CA LEU A 98 12.27 -2.80 -0.72
C LEU A 98 11.81 -2.24 -2.07
N ASP A 99 11.39 -3.11 -2.99
CA ASP A 99 10.91 -2.68 -4.31
C ASP A 99 9.64 -1.84 -4.21
N LEU A 100 8.70 -2.22 -3.33
CA LEU A 100 7.51 -1.44 -3.00
C LEU A 100 7.89 -0.05 -2.45
N ASP A 101 8.81 0.03 -1.49
CA ASP A 101 9.25 1.32 -0.94
C ASP A 101 9.92 2.18 -2.00
N THR A 102 10.80 1.60 -2.83
CA THR A 102 11.43 2.35 -3.92
C THR A 102 10.42 2.81 -4.98
N THR A 103 9.38 2.02 -5.23
CA THR A 103 8.31 2.35 -6.18
C THR A 103 7.42 3.44 -5.61
N LEU A 104 7.06 3.38 -4.34
CA LEU A 104 6.33 4.43 -3.64
C LEU A 104 7.13 5.73 -3.60
N GLN A 105 8.44 5.68 -3.39
CA GLN A 105 9.30 6.86 -3.47
C GLN A 105 9.33 7.43 -4.89
N LYS A 106 9.45 6.60 -5.93
CA LYS A 106 9.43 7.03 -7.33
C LYS A 106 8.08 7.66 -7.71
N GLU A 107 6.97 6.96 -7.47
CA GLU A 107 5.60 7.41 -7.79
C GLU A 107 5.21 8.70 -7.06
N ASN A 108 5.58 8.81 -5.79
CA ASN A 108 5.33 10.02 -5.02
C ASN A 108 6.35 11.12 -5.31
N SER A 109 7.43 10.86 -6.06
CA SER A 109 8.41 11.87 -6.44
C SER A 109 8.16 12.38 -7.86
N VAL A 110 8.14 13.70 -8.02
CA VAL A 110 8.21 14.36 -9.32
C VAL A 110 9.56 15.05 -9.40
N SER A 111 10.31 14.81 -10.48
CA SER A 111 11.58 15.50 -10.73
C SER A 111 11.29 16.91 -11.26
N LEU A 112 11.69 17.93 -10.50
CA LEU A 112 11.62 19.33 -10.88
C LEU A 112 13.02 19.93 -10.77
N PHE A 113 13.60 20.38 -11.89
CA PHE A 113 14.98 20.89 -11.98
C PHE A 113 16.06 19.92 -11.42
N GLY A 114 15.85 18.60 -11.54
CA GLY A 114 16.78 17.60 -11.05
C GLY A 114 16.64 17.27 -9.56
N LEU A 115 15.73 17.94 -8.84
CA LEU A 115 15.37 17.61 -7.46
C LEU A 115 14.09 16.78 -7.43
N HIS A 116 14.10 15.67 -6.68
CA HIS A 116 12.93 14.84 -6.45
C HIS A 116 12.08 15.45 -5.34
N LEU A 117 10.91 15.96 -5.69
CA LEU A 117 9.96 16.55 -4.74
C LEU A 117 8.74 15.65 -4.59
N ASN A 118 8.17 15.56 -3.38
CA ASN A 118 6.91 14.87 -3.18
C ASN A 118 5.81 15.53 -4.04
N LYS A 119 4.93 14.74 -4.66
CA LYS A 119 3.80 15.18 -5.51
C LYS A 119 2.92 16.23 -4.84
N THR A 120 2.68 16.09 -3.53
CA THR A 120 1.94 17.10 -2.74
C THR A 120 2.69 18.43 -2.68
N THR A 121 3.99 18.40 -2.39
CA THR A 121 4.84 19.59 -2.32
C THR A 121 4.95 20.25 -3.69
N TYR A 122 5.11 19.46 -4.75
CA TYR A 122 5.11 19.95 -6.13
C TYR A 122 3.82 20.69 -6.46
N ASN A 123 2.67 20.08 -6.19
CA ASN A 123 1.37 20.70 -6.47
C ASN A 123 1.17 21.99 -5.66
N LEU A 124 1.60 22.01 -4.39
CA LEU A 124 1.55 23.21 -3.54
C LEU A 124 2.41 24.35 -4.12
N ILE A 125 3.65 24.06 -4.49
CA ILE A 125 4.56 25.05 -5.10
C ILE A 125 3.99 25.57 -6.42
N LEU A 126 3.46 24.68 -7.26
CA LEU A 126 2.87 25.05 -8.54
C LEU A 126 1.68 26.00 -8.35
N TRP A 127 0.73 25.65 -7.49
CA TRP A 127 -0.40 26.52 -7.18
C TRP A 127 0.01 27.83 -6.53
N PHE A 128 1.02 27.81 -5.66
CA PHE A 128 1.57 29.03 -5.07
C PHE A 128 2.11 29.99 -6.13
N ILE A 129 2.86 29.48 -7.12
CA ILE A 129 3.37 30.27 -8.24
C ILE A 129 2.21 30.82 -9.08
N ILE A 130 1.22 29.99 -9.42
CA ILE A 130 0.04 30.41 -10.18
C ILE A 130 -0.71 31.54 -9.45
N ILE A 131 -0.99 31.37 -8.16
CA ILE A 131 -1.70 32.37 -7.36
C ILE A 131 -0.91 33.67 -7.29
N THR A 132 0.40 33.59 -7.03
CA THR A 132 1.27 34.78 -6.93
C THR A 132 1.30 35.56 -8.25
N LEU A 133 1.46 34.86 -9.38
CA LEU A 133 1.42 35.49 -10.71
C LEU A 133 0.05 36.06 -11.02
N SER A 134 -1.03 35.37 -10.66
CA SER A 134 -2.41 35.82 -10.88
C SER A 134 -2.70 37.10 -10.10
N ILE A 135 -2.26 37.18 -8.84
CA ILE A 135 -2.37 38.38 -8.01
C ILE A 135 -1.53 39.51 -8.60
N GLY A 136 -0.29 39.24 -9.02
CA GLY A 136 0.59 40.22 -9.64
C GLY A 136 0.00 40.81 -10.92
N LEU A 137 -0.56 39.95 -11.78
CA LEU A 137 -1.23 40.37 -13.01
C LEU A 137 -2.48 41.18 -12.71
N GLY A 138 -3.32 40.74 -11.77
CA GLY A 138 -4.50 41.49 -11.33
C GLY A 138 -4.14 42.89 -10.81
N PHE A 139 -3.09 42.98 -9.97
CA PHE A 139 -2.56 44.26 -9.48
C PHE A 139 -2.04 45.15 -10.61
N PHE A 140 -1.30 44.57 -11.57
CA PHE A 140 -0.79 45.29 -12.73
C PHE A 140 -1.93 45.86 -13.58
N VAL A 141 -2.94 45.06 -13.91
CA VAL A 141 -4.11 45.49 -14.70
C VAL A 141 -4.89 46.58 -13.97
N TYR A 142 -5.10 46.45 -12.67
CA TYR A 142 -5.77 47.48 -11.87
C TYR A 142 -5.00 48.81 -11.90
N LYS A 143 -3.68 48.77 -11.64
CA LYS A 143 -2.84 49.98 -11.64
C LYS A 143 -2.76 50.61 -13.03
N PHE A 144 -2.61 49.80 -14.07
CA PHE A 144 -2.57 50.26 -15.46
C PHE A 144 -3.88 50.92 -15.87
N SER A 145 -5.02 50.32 -15.54
CA SER A 145 -6.35 50.87 -15.87
C SER A 145 -6.59 52.21 -15.17
N LYS A 146 -6.26 52.32 -13.88
CA LYS A 146 -6.37 53.57 -13.13
C LYS A 146 -5.45 54.65 -13.71
N SER A 147 -4.22 54.29 -14.05
CA SER A 147 -3.28 55.22 -14.66
C SER A 147 -3.76 55.71 -16.02
N ASN A 148 -4.33 54.82 -16.83
CA ASN A 148 -4.83 55.17 -18.16
C ASN A 148 -6.00 56.18 -18.09
N VAL A 149 -6.92 56.00 -17.13
CA VAL A 149 -8.02 56.96 -16.90
C VAL A 149 -7.46 58.33 -16.50
N LEU A 150 -6.52 58.36 -15.55
CA LEU A 150 -5.91 59.62 -15.10
C LEU A 150 -5.15 60.33 -16.22
N THR A 151 -4.42 59.58 -17.06
CA THR A 151 -3.70 60.15 -18.20
C THR A 151 -4.66 60.73 -19.23
N ASN A 152 -5.76 60.05 -19.53
CA ASN A 152 -6.78 60.55 -20.46
C ASN A 152 -7.47 61.82 -19.91
N GLU A 153 -7.77 61.85 -18.61
CA GLU A 153 -8.32 63.05 -17.94
C GLU A 153 -7.34 64.22 -17.99
N ALA A 154 -6.06 63.98 -17.67
CA ALA A 154 -5.01 65.01 -17.76
C ALA A 154 -4.84 65.53 -19.20
N GLN A 155 -4.95 64.65 -20.21
CA GLN A 155 -4.90 65.06 -21.61
C GLN A 155 -6.10 65.90 -22.02
N SER A 156 -7.32 65.56 -21.56
CA SER A 156 -8.52 66.37 -21.78
C SER A 156 -8.39 67.75 -21.13
N ASN A 157 -7.99 67.80 -19.86
CA ASN A 157 -7.82 69.05 -19.12
C ASN A 157 -6.76 69.95 -19.77
N LEU A 158 -5.70 69.35 -20.33
CA LEU A 158 -4.68 70.10 -21.06
C LEU A 158 -5.27 70.75 -22.32
N LEU A 159 -6.06 70.01 -23.09
CA LEU A 159 -6.73 70.56 -24.28
C LEU A 159 -7.71 71.69 -23.93
N ASP A 160 -8.48 71.53 -22.85
CA ASP A 160 -9.40 72.56 -22.37
C ASP A 160 -8.66 73.84 -21.95
N ILE A 161 -7.54 73.71 -21.23
CA ILE A 161 -6.69 74.84 -20.82
C ILE A 161 -6.04 75.51 -22.02
N GLU A 162 -5.54 74.74 -23.00
CA GLU A 162 -4.97 75.30 -24.23
C GLU A 162 -6.01 76.11 -25.00
N GLN A 163 -7.24 75.60 -25.11
CA GLN A 163 -8.33 76.31 -25.76
C GLN A 163 -8.71 77.59 -25.00
N GLU A 164 -8.84 77.53 -23.68
CA GLU A 164 -9.13 78.70 -22.85
C GLU A 164 -8.01 79.75 -22.94
N PHE A 165 -6.75 79.30 -22.95
CA PHE A 165 -5.58 80.17 -23.10
C PHE A 165 -5.57 80.88 -24.45
N ASP A 166 -5.85 80.15 -25.54
CA ASP A 166 -5.93 80.74 -26.88
C ASP A 166 -7.08 81.74 -27.00
N ASP A 167 -8.23 81.46 -26.40
CA ASP A 167 -9.36 82.39 -26.38
C ASP A 167 -9.07 83.61 -25.51
N HIS A 168 -8.42 83.44 -24.36
CA HIS A 168 -7.96 84.56 -23.53
C HIS A 168 -6.92 85.41 -24.26
N ARG A 169 -5.99 84.79 -25.00
CA ARG A 169 -4.98 85.46 -25.81
C ARG A 169 -5.63 86.28 -26.92
N LYS A 170 -6.58 85.71 -27.66
CA LYS A 170 -7.35 86.44 -28.69
C LYS A 170 -8.08 87.65 -28.10
N LYS A 171 -8.83 87.46 -26.99
CA LYS A 171 -9.54 88.54 -26.30
C LYS A 171 -8.60 89.63 -25.79
N SER A 172 -7.41 89.26 -25.30
CA SER A 172 -6.43 90.23 -24.81
C SER A 172 -5.83 91.06 -25.95
N ILE A 173 -5.51 90.42 -27.08
CA ILE A 173 -5.06 91.12 -28.29
C ILE A 173 -6.16 92.06 -28.80
N GLU A 174 -7.41 91.62 -28.87
CA GLU A 174 -8.54 92.47 -29.26
C GLU A 174 -8.73 93.68 -28.33
N ARG A 175 -8.61 93.48 -27.01
CA ARG A 175 -8.66 94.55 -26.01
C ARG A 175 -7.52 95.56 -26.22
N GLU A 176 -6.29 95.09 -26.40
CA GLU A 176 -5.14 95.96 -26.69
C GLU A 176 -5.32 96.74 -28.00
N GLN A 177 -5.82 96.08 -29.05
CA GLN A 177 -6.10 96.74 -30.32
C GLN A 177 -7.19 97.82 -30.18
N LYS A 178 -8.26 97.56 -29.42
CA LYS A 178 -9.30 98.55 -29.12
C LYS A 178 -8.76 99.71 -28.31
N LEU A 179 -8.04 99.45 -27.21
CA LEU A 179 -7.39 100.47 -26.39
C LEU A 179 -6.44 101.35 -27.20
N ARG A 180 -5.63 100.77 -28.09
CA ARG A 180 -4.74 101.53 -28.98
C ARG A 180 -5.52 102.41 -29.96
N ARG A 181 -6.65 101.94 -30.48
CA ARG A 181 -7.53 102.74 -31.35
C ARG A 181 -8.14 103.90 -30.57
N GLU A 182 -8.70 103.64 -29.39
CA GLU A 182 -9.27 104.67 -28.51
C GLU A 182 -8.24 105.73 -28.10
N LEU A 183 -7.03 105.31 -27.70
CA LEU A 183 -5.93 106.22 -27.39
C LEU A 183 -5.53 107.08 -28.59
N GLN A 184 -5.45 106.49 -29.79
CA GLN A 184 -5.14 107.23 -31.00
C GLN A 184 -6.23 108.24 -31.33
N ASP A 185 -7.50 107.88 -31.15
CA ASP A 185 -8.64 108.77 -31.33
C ASP A 185 -8.62 109.93 -30.32
N GLU A 186 -8.25 109.67 -29.05
CA GLU A 186 -8.04 110.72 -28.05
C GLU A 186 -6.88 111.67 -28.41
N ILE A 187 -5.72 111.13 -28.83
CA ILE A 187 -4.58 111.95 -29.28
C ILE A 187 -4.97 112.83 -30.48
N ASN A 188 -5.66 112.26 -31.46
CA ASN A 188 -6.12 113.00 -32.64
C ASN A 188 -7.12 114.11 -32.26
N LYS A 189 -7.99 113.84 -31.27
CA LYS A 189 -8.94 114.83 -30.75
C LYS A 189 -8.24 115.98 -30.03
N HIS A 190 -7.20 115.72 -29.25
CA HIS A 190 -6.41 116.75 -28.55
C HIS A 190 -5.48 117.57 -29.48
N ARG A 191 -5.06 117.03 -30.62
CA ARG A 191 -4.20 117.73 -31.60
C ARG A 191 -4.96 118.69 -32.52
N ASN A 192 -6.27 118.49 -32.66
CA ASN A 192 -7.17 119.30 -33.48
C ASN A 192 -8.01 120.29 -32.64
N ALA A 193 -7.69 120.45 -31.36
CA ALA A 193 -8.18 121.52 -30.47
C ALA A 193 -7.06 122.54 -30.26
#